data_AF-A0A2N2XFV7-F1
#
_entry.id   AF-A0A2N2XFV7-F1
#
_cell.length_a   1.000
_cell.length_b   1.000
_cell.length_c   1.000
_cell.angle_alpha   90.00
_cell.angle_beta   90.00
_cell.angle_gamma   90.00
#
_symmetry.space_group_name_H-M   'P 1'
#
loop_
_entity.id
_entity.type
_entity.pdbx_description
1 polymer ?
#
loop_
_entity_poly.entity_id
_entity_poly.type
_entity_poly.pdbx_seq_one_letter_code
_entity_poly.pdbx_strand_id
1 'polypeptide(L)'
;MVKSAEKLVDIYYSSVGRNSLLLLNLPADRRGLIHENDLRSLRGMKVILDATFRINLLEGGTSEGNVEVVRQLTDSNTMTYWSPGEGRTTGALTVDMPGKQTFDRVLLQENYQEGQRVEQFVIEAEVNGLWITITSGTTIGYKRLLRFEPVSAQRIRLRILSARDCPQIGTFGLFKAPEG
;
A
#
# COMPACT_ATOMS: atom_id res chain seq x y z
N MET A 1 23.10 18.60 8.40
CA MET A 1 22.73 18.50 6.98
C MET A 1 21.27 18.08 6.90
N VAL A 2 20.43 18.82 6.18
CA VAL A 2 19.00 18.52 6.02
C VAL A 2 18.84 17.26 5.16
N LYS A 3 17.88 16.38 5.49
CA LYS A 3 17.60 15.17 4.69
C LYS A 3 16.92 15.57 3.37
N SER A 4 17.30 14.95 2.26
CA SER A 4 16.65 15.18 0.98
C SER A 4 15.20 14.68 0.96
N ALA A 5 14.42 15.10 -0.05
CA ALA A 5 13.04 14.66 -0.23
C ALA A 5 12.94 13.13 -0.35
N GLU A 6 13.81 12.52 -1.14
CA GLU A 6 13.88 11.07 -1.36
C GLU A 6 14.17 10.34 -0.05
N LYS A 7 15.08 10.89 0.76
CA LYS A 7 15.39 10.30 2.07
C LYS A 7 14.21 10.39 3.03
N LEU A 8 13.43 11.46 2.98
CA LEU A 8 12.20 11.58 3.77
C LEU A 8 11.11 10.60 3.29
N VAL A 9 11.01 10.36 1.98
CA VAL A 9 10.14 9.32 1.42
C VAL A 9 10.57 7.94 1.90
N ASP A 10 11.87 7.61 1.90
CA ASP A 10 12.38 6.35 2.47
C ASP A 10 11.98 6.19 3.94
N ILE A 11 12.11 7.26 4.73
CA ILE A 11 11.70 7.26 6.14
C ILE A 11 10.20 6.99 6.26
N TYR A 12 9.37 7.63 5.43
CA TYR A 12 7.93 7.39 5.40
C TYR A 12 7.59 5.92 5.11
N TYR A 13 8.21 5.30 4.10
CA TYR A 13 8.02 3.87 3.82
C TYR A 13 8.51 2.97 4.97
N SER A 14 9.55 3.37 5.70
CA SER A 14 10.06 2.61 6.85
C SER A 14 9.31 2.84 8.17
N SER A 15 8.39 3.81 8.22
CA SER A 15 7.59 4.17 9.39
C SER A 15 6.09 4.01 9.11
N VAL A 16 5.46 5.01 8.49
CA VAL A 16 4.04 4.98 8.08
C VAL A 16 3.73 3.79 7.21
N GLY A 17 4.63 3.44 6.29
CA GLY A 17 4.51 2.25 5.45
C GLY A 17 4.64 0.91 6.18
N ARG A 18 4.95 0.91 7.48
CA ARG A 18 5.13 -0.29 8.32
C ARG A 18 4.27 -0.24 9.59
N ASN A 19 3.05 0.29 9.49
CA ASN A 19 2.09 0.36 10.59
C ASN A 19 2.62 1.14 11.81
N SER A 20 3.31 2.27 11.58
CA SER A 20 3.83 3.15 12.64
C SER A 20 3.57 4.62 12.34
N LEU A 21 3.68 5.48 13.34
CA LEU A 21 3.67 6.93 13.16
C LEU A 21 5.05 7.42 12.71
N LEU A 22 5.06 8.51 11.94
CA LEU A 22 6.26 9.30 11.65
C LEU A 22 6.17 10.63 12.41
N LEU A 23 6.95 10.73 13.49
CA LEU A 23 7.12 11.99 14.22
C LEU A 23 8.40 12.67 13.75
N LEU A 24 8.26 13.74 12.95
CA LEU A 24 9.39 14.45 12.35
C LEU A 24 9.65 15.77 13.09
N ASN A 25 10.85 15.91 13.67
CA ASN A 25 11.26 17.15 14.31
C ASN A 25 11.75 18.19 13.29
N LEU A 26 11.26 19.44 13.40
CA LEU A 26 11.63 20.57 12.56
C LEU A 26 12.08 21.74 13.46
N PRO A 27 13.37 21.83 13.81
CA PRO A 27 13.85 22.88 14.69
C PRO A 27 13.81 24.25 14.00
N ALA A 28 13.40 25.28 14.72
CA ALA A 28 13.58 26.65 14.29
C ALA A 28 15.06 27.04 14.32
N ASP A 29 15.50 27.85 13.37
CA ASP A 29 16.84 28.44 13.37
C ASP A 29 16.94 29.66 14.29
N ARG A 30 18.08 30.37 14.29
CA ARG A 30 18.32 31.54 15.15
C ARG A 30 17.37 32.72 14.88
N ARG A 31 16.66 32.73 13.75
CA ARG A 31 15.63 33.71 13.42
C ARG A 31 14.27 33.34 14.02
N GLY A 32 14.14 32.16 14.62
CA GLY A 32 12.86 31.61 15.05
C GLY A 32 12.03 31.03 13.90
N LEU A 33 12.64 30.77 12.73
CA LEU A 33 11.96 30.29 11.53
C LEU A 33 12.41 28.87 11.15
N ILE A 34 11.56 28.14 10.44
CA ILE A 34 11.97 26.88 9.80
C ILE A 34 12.85 27.23 8.60
N HIS A 35 14.02 26.59 8.54
CA HIS A 35 14.98 26.83 7.48
C HIS A 35 14.42 26.42 6.10
N GLU A 36 14.72 27.22 5.08
CA GLU A 36 14.12 27.10 3.74
C GLU A 36 14.46 25.77 3.06
N ASN A 37 15.63 25.20 3.37
CA ASN A 37 16.04 23.85 2.93
C ASN A 37 15.14 22.73 3.50
N ASP A 38 14.69 22.84 4.75
CA ASP A 38 13.74 21.87 5.33
C ASP A 38 12.38 21.99 4.63
N LEU A 39 11.90 23.22 4.42
CA LEU A 39 10.67 23.47 3.66
C LEU A 39 10.75 22.90 2.24
N ARG A 40 11.88 23.08 1.54
CA ARG A 40 12.09 22.51 0.20
C ARG A 40 12.01 20.99 0.21
N SER A 41 12.66 20.34 1.18
CA SER A 41 12.70 18.88 1.28
C SER A 41 11.32 18.28 1.62
N LEU A 42 10.58 18.93 2.53
CA LEU A 42 9.21 18.53 2.88
C LEU A 42 8.24 18.69 1.71
N ARG A 43 8.33 19.80 0.97
CA ARG A 43 7.52 20.00 -0.24
C ARG A 43 7.85 18.97 -1.31
N GLY A 44 9.14 18.67 -1.51
CA GLY A 44 9.56 17.61 -2.43
C GLY A 44 9.00 16.24 -2.04
N MET A 45 9.08 15.89 -0.75
CA MET A 45 8.47 14.66 -0.22
C MET A 45 6.96 14.61 -0.53
N LYS A 46 6.23 15.71 -0.27
CA LYS A 46 4.80 15.79 -0.58
C LYS A 46 4.53 15.57 -2.07
N VAL A 47 5.28 16.23 -2.96
CA VAL A 47 5.12 16.07 -4.41
C VAL A 47 5.31 14.61 -4.83
N ILE A 48 6.35 13.93 -4.32
CA ILE A 48 6.63 12.53 -4.66
C ILE A 48 5.49 11.62 -4.17
N LEU A 49 5.04 11.78 -2.92
CA LEU A 49 3.98 10.94 -2.34
C LEU A 49 2.64 11.18 -3.04
N ASP A 50 2.25 12.44 -3.23
CA ASP A 50 1.02 12.80 -3.93
C ASP A 50 1.01 12.22 -5.35
N ALA A 51 2.12 12.35 -6.09
CA ALA A 51 2.22 11.79 -7.44
C ALA A 51 2.17 10.26 -7.44
N THR A 52 2.83 9.60 -6.49
CA THR A 52 2.85 8.13 -6.37
C THR A 52 1.47 7.56 -6.11
N PHE A 53 0.70 8.16 -5.18
CA PHE A 53 -0.58 7.61 -4.72
C PHE A 53 -1.80 8.25 -5.39
N ARG A 54 -1.60 9.04 -6.44
CA ARG A 54 -2.68 9.76 -7.14
C ARG A 54 -3.69 8.85 -7.82
N ILE A 55 -3.22 7.75 -8.43
CA ILE A 55 -4.04 6.86 -9.26
C ILE A 55 -3.89 5.45 -8.71
N ASN A 56 -4.96 4.92 -8.12
CA ASN A 56 -5.01 3.51 -7.74
C ASN A 56 -5.35 2.67 -8.97
N LEU A 57 -4.40 1.87 -9.43
CA LEU A 57 -4.51 1.09 -10.66
C LEU A 57 -5.52 -0.06 -10.57
N LEU A 58 -6.03 -0.36 -9.37
CA LEU A 58 -7.12 -1.32 -9.18
C LEU A 58 -8.50 -0.71 -9.44
N GLU A 59 -8.64 0.62 -9.46
CA GLU A 59 -9.95 1.27 -9.70
C GLU A 59 -10.53 0.86 -11.06
N GLY A 60 -11.82 0.50 -11.06
CA GLY A 60 -12.53 -0.03 -12.22
C GLY A 60 -12.25 -1.51 -12.52
N GLY A 61 -11.41 -2.18 -11.73
CA GLY A 61 -11.16 -3.61 -11.83
C GLY A 61 -12.30 -4.48 -11.30
N THR A 62 -12.10 -5.80 -11.33
CA THR A 62 -13.04 -6.80 -10.79
C THR A 62 -12.31 -7.86 -9.97
N SER A 63 -13.03 -8.53 -9.07
CA SER A 63 -12.58 -9.77 -8.43
C SER A 63 -13.59 -10.85 -8.78
N GLU A 64 -13.17 -11.88 -9.52
CA GLU A 64 -14.07 -12.95 -9.98
C GLU A 64 -15.30 -12.40 -10.74
N GLY A 65 -15.09 -11.32 -11.51
CA GLY A 65 -16.16 -10.61 -12.24
C GLY A 65 -17.02 -9.67 -11.40
N ASN A 66 -16.77 -9.56 -10.09
CA ASN A 66 -17.50 -8.63 -9.21
C ASN A 66 -16.76 -7.29 -9.04
N VAL A 67 -17.35 -6.21 -9.58
CA VAL A 67 -16.84 -4.84 -9.46
C VAL A 67 -16.94 -4.29 -8.03
N GLU A 68 -17.91 -4.75 -7.25
CA GLU A 68 -18.20 -4.19 -5.92
C GLU A 68 -17.09 -4.52 -4.92
N VAL A 69 -16.51 -5.72 -5.02
CA VAL A 69 -15.37 -6.12 -4.18
C VAL A 69 -14.20 -5.16 -4.36
N VAL A 70 -13.86 -4.80 -5.60
CA VAL A 70 -12.75 -3.89 -5.89
C VAL A 70 -13.11 -2.47 -5.49
N ARG A 71 -14.36 -2.02 -5.73
CA ARG A 71 -14.84 -0.70 -5.29
C ARG A 71 -14.67 -0.51 -3.79
N GLN A 72 -15.01 -1.52 -2.98
CA GLN A 72 -14.83 -1.50 -1.53
C GLN A 72 -13.35 -1.43 -1.12
N LEU A 73 -12.47 -2.13 -1.83
CA LEU A 73 -11.03 -2.11 -1.53
C LEU A 73 -10.34 -0.78 -1.90
N THR A 74 -10.99 0.07 -2.70
CA THR A 74 -10.44 1.32 -3.22
C THR A 74 -11.22 2.57 -2.80
N ASP A 75 -12.25 2.46 -1.96
CA ASP A 75 -13.13 3.57 -1.57
C ASP A 75 -12.56 4.48 -0.46
N SER A 76 -11.34 4.20 0.02
CA SER A 76 -10.68 4.87 1.15
C SER A 76 -11.38 4.70 2.51
N ASN A 77 -12.29 3.73 2.64
CA ASN A 77 -12.97 3.38 3.88
C ASN A 77 -12.51 1.98 4.35
N THR A 78 -11.77 1.91 5.45
CA THR A 78 -11.28 0.61 5.95
C THR A 78 -12.36 -0.26 6.60
N MET A 79 -13.60 0.24 6.77
CA MET A 79 -14.73 -0.50 7.34
C MET A 79 -15.50 -1.31 6.31
N THR A 80 -15.35 -0.99 5.03
CA THR A 80 -15.75 -1.83 3.90
C THR A 80 -14.57 -2.74 3.59
N TYR A 81 -14.76 -4.06 3.62
CA TYR A 81 -13.63 -4.98 3.55
C TYR A 81 -13.94 -6.26 2.79
N TRP A 82 -12.89 -6.84 2.24
CA TRP A 82 -12.88 -8.23 1.82
C TRP A 82 -12.45 -9.15 2.97
N SER A 83 -13.01 -10.36 3.00
CA SER A 83 -12.64 -11.43 3.92
C SER A 83 -12.73 -12.79 3.20
N PRO A 84 -11.88 -13.78 3.54
CA PRO A 84 -11.90 -15.10 2.91
C PRO A 84 -13.12 -15.97 3.28
N GLY A 85 -13.93 -15.50 4.24
CA GLY A 85 -15.11 -16.19 4.77
C GLY A 85 -14.96 -16.52 6.26
N GLU A 86 -16.10 -16.71 6.92
CA GLU A 86 -16.18 -16.94 8.37
C GLU A 86 -15.28 -18.10 8.83
N GLY A 87 -14.55 -17.89 9.94
CA GLY A 87 -13.65 -18.87 10.53
C GLY A 87 -12.36 -19.17 9.74
N ARG A 88 -12.17 -18.61 8.55
CA ARG A 88 -10.96 -18.85 7.74
C ARG A 88 -9.86 -17.85 8.08
N THR A 89 -8.70 -18.35 8.48
CA THR A 89 -7.51 -17.54 8.78
C THR A 89 -6.57 -17.37 7.58
N THR A 90 -6.88 -18.02 6.45
CA THR A 90 -6.13 -17.94 5.19
C THR A 90 -7.07 -17.74 4.02
N GLY A 91 -6.58 -17.14 2.93
CA GLY A 91 -7.33 -17.04 1.70
C GLY A 91 -6.63 -16.23 0.63
N ALA A 92 -7.23 -16.16 -0.55
CA ALA A 92 -6.68 -15.46 -1.69
C ALA A 92 -7.73 -14.50 -2.27
N LEU A 93 -7.31 -13.27 -2.51
CA LEU A 93 -8.07 -12.24 -3.18
C LEU A 93 -7.37 -11.95 -4.51
N THR A 94 -8.03 -12.25 -5.62
CA THR A 94 -7.51 -11.97 -6.97
C THR A 94 -8.24 -10.77 -7.55
N VAL A 95 -7.50 -9.80 -8.06
CA VAL A 95 -8.05 -8.62 -8.73
C VAL A 95 -7.56 -8.59 -10.18
N ASP A 96 -8.52 -8.51 -11.08
CA ASP A 96 -8.35 -8.21 -12.50
C ASP A 96 -8.44 -6.69 -12.69
N MET A 97 -7.33 -6.06 -13.08
CA MET A 97 -7.33 -4.64 -13.45
C MET A 97 -8.09 -4.44 -14.78
N PRO A 98 -8.55 -3.20 -15.07
CA PRO A 98 -9.23 -2.87 -16.34
C PRO A 98 -8.42 -3.22 -17.60
N GLY A 99 -7.10 -3.32 -17.46
CA GLY A 99 -6.19 -3.75 -18.50
C GLY A 99 -4.80 -4.05 -17.92
N LYS A 100 -3.86 -4.41 -18.78
CA LYS A 100 -2.47 -4.61 -18.37
C LYS A 100 -1.85 -3.28 -17.92
N GLN A 101 -1.31 -3.23 -16.70
CA GLN A 101 -0.70 -2.06 -16.09
C GLN A 101 0.72 -2.38 -15.60
N THR A 102 1.57 -1.37 -15.48
CA THR A 102 2.90 -1.47 -14.86
C THR A 102 2.89 -0.78 -13.50
N PHE A 103 3.38 -1.45 -12.46
CA PHE A 103 3.27 -0.98 -11.09
C PHE A 103 4.46 -1.46 -10.26
N ASP A 104 4.72 -0.76 -9.15
CA ASP A 104 5.89 -1.01 -8.30
C ASP A 104 5.61 -0.77 -6.80
N ARG A 105 4.37 -0.41 -6.43
CA ARG A 105 3.96 -0.19 -5.04
C ARG A 105 2.63 -0.86 -4.74
N VAL A 106 2.52 -1.43 -3.54
CA VAL A 106 1.27 -1.93 -2.96
C VAL A 106 0.97 -1.21 -1.66
N LEU A 107 -0.30 -0.85 -1.46
CA LEU A 107 -0.89 -0.43 -0.20
C LEU A 107 -1.85 -1.52 0.29
N LEU A 108 -1.71 -1.91 1.55
CA LEU A 108 -2.69 -2.74 2.26
C LEU A 108 -3.08 -2.07 3.57
N GLN A 109 -4.36 -2.15 3.91
CA GLN A 109 -4.88 -1.74 5.21
C GLN A 109 -5.89 -2.79 5.70
N GLU A 110 -5.79 -3.20 6.95
CA GLU A 110 -6.83 -4.00 7.60
C GLU A 110 -7.97 -3.11 8.08
N ASN A 111 -9.15 -3.71 8.30
CA ASN A 111 -10.17 -3.10 9.14
C ASN A 111 -9.68 -3.08 10.59
N TYR A 112 -8.85 -2.09 10.91
CA TYR A 112 -8.17 -1.99 12.19
C TYR A 112 -9.11 -1.71 13.38
N GLN A 113 -10.35 -1.25 13.13
CA GLN A 113 -11.35 -1.10 14.21
C GLN A 113 -11.72 -2.45 14.84
N GLU A 114 -11.65 -3.51 14.04
CA GLU A 114 -11.92 -4.89 14.45
C GLU A 114 -10.62 -5.67 14.78
N GLY A 115 -9.52 -4.94 14.97
CA GLY A 115 -8.22 -5.47 15.36
C GLY A 115 -7.29 -5.83 14.19
N GLN A 116 -6.00 -5.97 14.51
CA GLN A 116 -4.97 -6.44 13.59
C GLN A 116 -4.90 -7.97 13.63
N ARG A 117 -5.06 -8.63 12.47
CA ARG A 117 -5.23 -10.09 12.38
C ARG A 117 -4.16 -10.76 11.54
N VAL A 118 -3.75 -10.15 10.43
CA VAL A 118 -2.80 -10.76 9.47
C VAL A 118 -1.39 -10.89 10.06
N GLU A 119 -0.81 -12.09 9.94
CA GLU A 119 0.54 -12.41 10.42
C GLU A 119 1.53 -12.74 9.29
N GLN A 120 1.02 -13.22 8.14
CA GLN A 120 1.84 -13.48 6.96
C GLN A 120 1.01 -13.38 5.69
N PHE A 121 1.56 -12.72 4.66
CA PHE A 121 0.95 -12.61 3.35
C PHE A 121 1.99 -12.55 2.23
N VAL A 122 1.52 -12.83 1.01
CA VAL A 122 2.28 -12.60 -0.24
C VAL A 122 1.43 -11.82 -1.22
N ILE A 123 2.09 -11.02 -2.05
CA ILE A 123 1.51 -10.42 -3.25
C ILE A 123 2.11 -11.12 -4.45
N GLU A 124 1.24 -11.54 -5.36
CA GLU A 124 1.61 -12.20 -6.60
C GLU A 124 1.07 -11.42 -7.78
N ALA A 125 1.82 -11.40 -8.87
CA ALA A 125 1.34 -10.91 -10.17
C ALA A 125 1.30 -12.08 -11.14
N GLU A 126 0.34 -12.08 -12.05
CA GLU A 126 0.35 -13.05 -13.14
C GLU A 126 1.17 -12.51 -14.32
N VAL A 127 2.25 -13.22 -14.65
CA VAL A 127 3.14 -12.92 -15.77
C VAL A 127 3.24 -14.16 -16.65
N ASN A 128 2.89 -14.01 -17.93
CA ASN A 128 2.91 -15.11 -18.92
C ASN A 128 2.10 -16.34 -18.47
N GLY A 129 0.94 -16.13 -17.84
CA GLY A 129 0.06 -17.20 -17.35
C GLY A 129 0.54 -17.88 -16.05
N LEU A 130 1.62 -17.38 -15.44
CA LEU A 130 2.18 -17.91 -14.20
C LEU A 130 2.09 -16.88 -13.08
N TRP A 131 1.67 -17.32 -11.91
CA TRP A 131 1.70 -16.51 -10.70
C TRP A 131 3.13 -16.46 -10.15
N ILE A 132 3.70 -15.26 -10.09
CA ILE A 132 4.99 -15.01 -9.46
C ILE A 132 4.81 -14.16 -8.21
N THR A 133 5.49 -14.51 -7.12
CA THR A 133 5.52 -13.66 -5.92
C THR A 133 6.37 -12.43 -6.19
N ILE A 134 5.78 -11.23 -6.09
CA ILE A 134 6.46 -9.95 -6.32
C ILE A 134 6.90 -9.28 -5.02
N THR A 135 6.21 -9.54 -3.92
CA THR A 135 6.62 -9.10 -2.58
C THR A 135 5.89 -9.93 -1.51
N SER A 136 6.37 -9.84 -0.28
CA SER A 136 5.78 -10.53 0.87
C SER A 136 5.89 -9.68 2.13
N GLY A 137 5.13 -10.05 3.16
CA GLY A 137 5.19 -9.39 4.45
C GLY A 137 4.62 -10.25 5.56
N THR A 138 4.80 -9.77 6.78
CA THR A 138 4.19 -10.37 7.98
C THR A 138 2.88 -9.65 8.28
N THR A 139 2.94 -8.56 9.03
CA THR A 139 1.77 -7.80 9.47
C THR A 139 1.36 -6.72 8.49
N ILE A 140 0.05 -6.45 8.41
CA ILE A 140 -0.53 -5.32 7.67
C ILE A 140 -0.87 -4.16 8.64
N GLY A 141 -1.81 -4.39 9.56
CA GLY A 141 -2.30 -3.41 10.51
C GLY A 141 -3.01 -2.23 9.85
N TYR A 142 -2.84 -1.03 10.42
CA TYR A 142 -3.44 0.20 9.91
C TYR A 142 -2.98 0.52 8.48
N LYS A 143 -1.68 0.36 8.19
CA LYS A 143 -1.11 0.69 6.89
C LYS A 143 0.19 -0.05 6.61
N ARG A 144 0.22 -0.76 5.48
CA ARG A 144 1.41 -1.41 4.93
C ARG A 144 1.66 -0.92 3.52
N LEU A 145 2.82 -0.33 3.28
CA LEU A 145 3.31 0.09 1.98
C LEU A 145 4.54 -0.72 1.60
N LEU A 146 4.50 -1.36 0.45
CA LEU A 146 5.59 -2.20 -0.06
C LEU A 146 6.10 -1.62 -1.38
N ARG A 147 7.42 -1.69 -1.55
CA ARG A 147 8.13 -1.36 -2.80
C ARG A 147 8.74 -2.64 -3.36
N PHE A 148 8.69 -2.79 -4.67
CA PHE A 148 9.28 -3.91 -5.39
C PHE A 148 9.73 -3.45 -6.78
N GLU A 149 10.46 -4.31 -7.49
CA GLU A 149 10.84 -4.07 -8.87
C GLU A 149 9.60 -3.94 -9.76
N PRO A 150 9.55 -2.97 -10.70
CA PRO A 150 8.39 -2.78 -11.55
C PRO A 150 7.98 -4.06 -12.29
N VAL A 151 6.68 -4.37 -12.26
CA VAL A 151 6.10 -5.53 -12.93
C VAL A 151 4.92 -5.09 -13.79
N SER A 152 4.76 -5.72 -14.96
CA SER A 152 3.65 -5.48 -15.87
C SER A 152 2.71 -6.68 -15.92
N ALA A 153 1.50 -6.54 -15.38
CA ALA A 153 0.50 -7.59 -15.31
C ALA A 153 -0.91 -7.00 -15.43
N GLN A 154 -1.90 -7.85 -15.73
CA GLN A 154 -3.31 -7.49 -15.62
C GLN A 154 -3.93 -7.99 -14.31
N ARG A 155 -3.43 -9.11 -13.79
CA ARG A 155 -3.97 -9.75 -12.59
C ARG A 155 -2.97 -9.68 -11.45
N ILE A 156 -3.48 -9.33 -10.28
CA ILE A 156 -2.73 -9.31 -9.02
C ILE A 156 -3.48 -10.14 -7.99
N ARG A 157 -2.75 -10.79 -7.08
CA ARG A 157 -3.33 -11.62 -6.04
C ARG A 157 -2.68 -11.33 -4.70
N LEU A 158 -3.51 -11.02 -3.72
CA LEU A 158 -3.13 -11.02 -2.31
C LEU A 158 -3.45 -12.41 -1.75
N ARG A 159 -2.47 -13.07 -1.14
CA ARG A 159 -2.70 -14.30 -0.37
C ARG A 159 -2.36 -14.07 1.08
N ILE A 160 -3.34 -14.31 1.96
CA ILE A 160 -3.13 -14.39 3.40
C ILE A 160 -2.73 -15.83 3.73
N LEU A 161 -1.53 -15.97 4.29
CA LEU A 161 -0.93 -17.27 4.62
C LEU A 161 -1.09 -17.62 6.09
N SER A 162 -1.18 -16.62 6.97
CA SER A 162 -1.50 -16.80 8.39
C SER A 162 -2.19 -15.55 8.94
N ALA A 163 -3.14 -15.75 9.84
CA ALA A 163 -3.81 -14.70 10.61
C ALA A 163 -4.28 -15.25 11.97
N ARG A 164 -4.37 -14.37 12.98
CA ARG A 164 -4.86 -14.69 14.33
C ARG A 164 -6.35 -14.95 14.39
N ASP A 165 -7.08 -14.41 13.43
CA ASP A 165 -8.52 -14.54 13.25
C ASP A 165 -8.84 -14.27 11.77
N CYS A 166 -10.10 -14.38 11.37
CA CYS A 166 -10.58 -14.13 10.02
C CYS A 166 -10.14 -12.74 9.53
N PRO A 167 -9.23 -12.63 8.55
CA PRO A 167 -8.67 -11.34 8.15
C PRO A 167 -9.71 -10.48 7.43
N GLN A 168 -9.64 -9.17 7.65
CA GLN A 168 -10.50 -8.17 7.04
C GLN A 168 -9.61 -7.13 6.33
N ILE A 169 -9.56 -7.20 5.01
CA ILE A 169 -8.75 -6.28 4.19
C ILE A 169 -9.64 -5.14 3.73
N GLY A 170 -9.46 -3.97 4.35
CA GLY A 170 -10.25 -2.77 4.05
C GLY A 170 -9.68 -1.94 2.92
N THR A 171 -8.40 -2.09 2.58
CA THR A 171 -7.82 -1.41 1.42
C THR A 171 -6.81 -2.30 0.73
N PHE A 172 -6.94 -2.39 -0.59
CA PHE A 172 -5.90 -2.91 -1.47
C PHE A 172 -5.68 -1.87 -2.58
N GLY A 173 -4.50 -1.25 -2.58
CA GLY A 173 -4.12 -0.28 -3.58
C GLY A 173 -2.88 -0.73 -4.34
N LEU A 174 -2.85 -0.41 -5.63
CA LEU A 174 -1.74 -0.70 -6.53
C LEU A 174 -1.33 0.58 -7.25
N PHE A 175 -0.03 0.91 -7.22
CA PHE A 175 0.44 2.20 -7.69
C PHE A 175 1.75 2.08 -8.46
N LYS A 176 2.02 3.12 -9.25
CA LYS A 176 3.29 3.34 -9.92
C LYS A 176 3.90 4.65 -9.42
N ALA A 177 5.08 4.57 -8.82
CA ALA A 177 5.86 5.77 -8.51
C ALA A 177 6.23 6.52 -9.81
N PRO A 178 6.22 7.87 -9.82
CA PRO A 178 6.65 8.65 -10.97
C PRO A 178 8.10 8.28 -11.33
N GLU A 179 8.43 8.35 -12.61
CA GLU A 179 9.82 8.27 -13.06
C GLU A 179 10.57 9.45 -12.43
N GLY A 180 11.66 9.13 -11.72
CA GLY A 180 12.54 10.10 -11.07
C GLY A 180 13.81 10.28 -11.87
#